data_AF-A0A2E2PIM4-F1
#
_entry.id   AF-A0A2E2PIM4-F1
#
_cell.length_a   1.000
_cell.length_b   1.000
_cell.length_c   1.000
_cell.angle_alpha   90.00
_cell.angle_beta   90.00
_cell.angle_gamma   90.00
#
_symmetry.space_group_name_H-M   'P 1'
#
loop_
_entity.id
_entity.type
_entity.pdbx_description
1 polymer ?
#
loop_
_entity_poly.entity_id
_entity_poly.type
_entity_poly.pdbx_seq_one_letter_code
_entity_poly.pdbx_strand_id
1 'polypeptide(L)'
;MNKSPINDKQDNIFPVDLLDIAKNLAKEKGIDSEEVLEAMETAIAKAGRSKYGHEFDIRAHVDRDSGQIGLYRYLEIVDSLDEQPDEEKVNKIQLSDAIKTNKELKVGEYVMDKLPQIDFGRIAVQTAKQVIVQKVKEAERSMQYAQFKDKIGEIVNGIVKRVEYGNVVVDLGRAEALMKREELLNRETFRRSDRIRAYIMDVREELKGPQIFLSRSHNQFLVKLFTQEVPEIYDGIIEVKSVARDPGSRAKIAVFSKEKSIDPVGACVGMRGSRVQAVVNELQGEKIDIVLWSEDIATFVVNALGPAEVDKVIIEEELKKVDIIVPDEQLSLAIGRRGQNVRLASAVTGWDIDILTVSQESDRRNEEFKRLSQLFISSLDVDEVIAHLLVTEGFSSVEDVSMVTAEELSSIEGFDDNLVKELKSRAALYLKKIEKEDMEKVVASGIDDYMSKESGFNAKQLIELSSNNIKTRDNLADLSSDELIEILSNESISEKKANEIIMNARKHWFEKE
;
A
#
# COMPACT_ATOMS: atom_id res chain seq x y z
N MET A 1 -31.89 -79.72 -2.43
CA MET A 1 -30.65 -80.54 -2.48
C MET A 1 -29.68 -79.75 -3.37
N ASN A 2 -28.51 -79.25 -2.97
CA ASN A 2 -27.61 -79.55 -1.86
C ASN A 2 -26.95 -78.26 -1.35
N LYS A 3 -26.67 -78.23 -0.05
CA LYS A 3 -25.84 -77.21 0.62
C LYS A 3 -24.38 -77.36 0.17
N SER A 4 -23.68 -76.24 0.05
CA SER A 4 -22.35 -76.07 0.67
C SER A 4 -22.31 -74.70 1.36
N PRO A 5 -21.77 -74.60 2.58
CA PRO A 5 -21.91 -73.44 3.44
C PRO A 5 -20.66 -72.54 3.30
N ILE A 6 -20.85 -71.25 3.03
CA ILE A 6 -19.80 -70.27 3.36
C ILE A 6 -20.26 -69.63 4.67
N ASN A 7 -19.72 -70.21 5.72
CA ASN A 7 -19.75 -69.70 7.07
C ASN A 7 -18.76 -68.52 7.14
N ASP A 8 -19.12 -67.37 6.57
CA ASP A 8 -18.44 -66.13 6.92
C ASP A 8 -19.05 -65.65 8.22
N LYS A 9 -18.40 -66.07 9.31
CA LYS A 9 -18.50 -65.37 10.58
C LYS A 9 -18.40 -63.88 10.29
N GLN A 10 -19.42 -63.13 10.68
CA GLN A 10 -19.29 -61.71 10.96
C GLN A 10 -18.26 -61.57 12.07
N ASP A 11 -16.98 -61.58 11.70
CA ASP A 11 -15.91 -61.14 12.58
C ASP A 11 -16.05 -59.62 12.65
N ASN A 12 -16.90 -59.21 13.59
CA ASN A 12 -16.95 -57.86 14.15
C ASN A 12 -15.56 -57.54 14.71
N ILE A 13 -14.72 -56.91 13.89
CA ILE A 13 -13.43 -56.35 14.33
C ILE A 13 -13.48 -54.81 14.24
N PHE A 14 -14.64 -54.23 14.55
CA PHE A 14 -14.77 -52.81 14.90
C PHE A 14 -15.74 -52.75 16.09
N PRO A 15 -15.25 -52.55 17.33
CA PRO A 15 -16.16 -52.34 18.43
C PRO A 15 -16.82 -50.97 18.23
N VAL A 16 -18.15 -50.94 18.43
CA VAL A 16 -19.03 -49.76 18.58
C VAL A 16 -18.37 -48.60 19.34
N ASP A 17 -17.44 -48.95 20.22
CA ASP A 17 -16.54 -48.09 21.00
C ASP A 17 -15.82 -46.98 20.19
N LEU A 18 -15.33 -47.21 18.96
CA LEU A 18 -14.55 -46.17 18.25
C LEU A 18 -15.40 -44.98 17.77
N LEU A 19 -16.60 -45.27 17.24
CA LEU A 19 -17.53 -44.25 16.74
C LEU A 19 -18.08 -43.42 17.91
N ASP A 20 -18.38 -44.09 19.02
CA ASP A 20 -18.77 -43.44 20.27
C ASP A 20 -17.61 -42.63 20.86
N ILE A 21 -16.38 -43.13 20.83
CA ILE A 21 -15.18 -42.37 21.25
C ILE A 21 -14.98 -41.13 20.36
N ALA A 22 -15.12 -41.26 19.05
CA ALA A 22 -14.96 -40.13 18.12
C ALA A 22 -16.06 -39.08 18.34
N LYS A 23 -17.33 -39.50 18.45
CA LYS A 23 -18.46 -38.61 18.73
C LYS A 23 -18.35 -37.95 20.11
N ASN A 24 -17.98 -38.71 21.14
CA ASN A 24 -17.80 -38.17 22.49
C ASN A 24 -16.62 -37.19 22.56
N LEU A 25 -15.51 -37.51 21.89
CA LEU A 25 -14.33 -36.65 21.86
C LEU A 25 -14.56 -35.39 21.01
N ALA A 26 -15.31 -35.48 19.91
CA ALA A 26 -15.78 -34.32 19.13
C ALA A 26 -16.68 -33.42 19.98
N LYS A 27 -17.64 -34.01 20.70
CA LYS A 27 -18.57 -33.30 21.59
C LYS A 27 -17.87 -32.64 22.78
N GLU A 28 -16.87 -33.30 23.38
CA GLU A 28 -16.06 -32.73 24.47
C GLU A 28 -15.29 -31.47 24.01
N LYS A 29 -14.88 -31.44 22.73
CA LYS A 29 -14.13 -30.33 22.14
C LYS A 29 -14.97 -29.34 21.35
N GLY A 30 -16.29 -29.53 21.28
CA GLY A 30 -17.22 -28.63 20.59
C GLY A 30 -17.10 -28.61 19.06
N ILE A 31 -16.66 -29.72 18.46
CA ILE A 31 -16.49 -29.88 17.01
C ILE A 31 -17.66 -30.69 16.45
N ASP A 32 -18.08 -30.38 15.22
CA ASP A 32 -19.07 -31.21 14.53
C ASP A 32 -18.56 -32.65 14.33
N SER A 33 -19.42 -33.61 14.66
CA SER A 33 -19.08 -35.03 14.55
C SER A 33 -18.95 -35.48 13.10
N GLU A 34 -19.65 -34.81 12.19
CA GLU A 34 -19.63 -35.12 10.76
C GLU A 34 -18.26 -34.81 10.15
N GLU A 35 -17.73 -33.60 10.40
CA GLU A 35 -16.40 -33.16 9.94
C GLU A 35 -15.26 -34.07 10.46
N VAL A 36 -15.38 -34.57 11.69
CA VAL A 36 -14.40 -35.49 12.28
C VAL A 36 -14.37 -36.82 11.53
N LEU A 37 -15.54 -37.35 11.20
CA LEU A 37 -15.69 -38.62 10.51
C LEU A 37 -15.22 -38.54 9.05
N GLU A 38 -15.52 -37.45 8.34
CA GLU A 38 -14.97 -37.20 6.98
C GLU A 38 -13.44 -37.09 6.98
N ALA A 39 -12.88 -36.43 7.99
CA ALA A 39 -11.43 -36.33 8.13
C ALA A 39 -10.79 -37.68 8.51
N MET A 40 -11.50 -38.53 9.28
CA MET A 40 -11.09 -39.90 9.54
C MET A 40 -11.10 -40.75 8.26
N GLU A 41 -12.15 -40.66 7.44
CA GLU A 41 -12.22 -41.31 6.13
C GLU A 41 -11.02 -40.92 5.25
N THR A 42 -10.70 -39.62 5.19
CA THR A 42 -9.55 -39.12 4.42
C THR A 42 -8.22 -39.68 4.95
N ALA A 43 -8.04 -39.73 6.28
CA ALA A 43 -6.82 -40.24 6.88
C ALA A 43 -6.66 -41.76 6.70
N ILE A 44 -7.75 -42.52 6.79
CA ILE A 44 -7.76 -43.97 6.55
C ILE A 44 -7.53 -44.27 5.07
N ALA A 45 -8.12 -43.49 4.16
CA ALA A 45 -7.87 -43.59 2.72
C ALA A 45 -6.37 -43.42 2.41
N LYS A 46 -5.71 -42.43 3.03
CA LYS A 46 -4.26 -42.22 2.91
C LYS A 46 -3.45 -43.41 3.41
N ALA A 47 -3.84 -44.02 4.53
CA ALA A 47 -3.21 -45.25 5.04
C ALA A 47 -3.43 -46.44 4.08
N GLY A 48 -4.62 -46.54 3.48
CA GLY A 48 -4.95 -47.51 2.44
C GLY A 48 -4.06 -47.38 1.21
N ARG A 49 -3.86 -46.15 0.69
CA ARG A 49 -2.95 -45.86 -0.44
C ARG A 49 -1.52 -46.29 -0.14
N SER A 50 -1.02 -46.08 1.07
CA SER A 50 0.34 -46.52 1.44
C SER A 50 0.52 -48.05 1.41
N LYS A 51 -0.55 -48.83 1.59
CA LYS A 51 -0.48 -50.30 1.62
C LYS A 51 -0.78 -50.95 0.27
N TYR A 52 -1.76 -50.41 -0.46
CA TYR A 52 -2.23 -51.01 -1.72
C TYR A 52 -1.60 -50.38 -2.95
N GLY A 53 -1.06 -49.16 -2.85
CA GLY A 53 -0.43 -48.44 -3.96
C GLY A 53 -0.87 -46.97 -3.97
N HIS A 54 0.11 -46.05 -4.07
CA HIS A 54 -0.16 -44.61 -4.08
C HIS A 54 -0.86 -44.13 -5.35
N GLU A 55 -0.73 -44.89 -6.43
CA GLU A 55 -1.31 -44.60 -7.74
C GLU A 55 -2.82 -44.88 -7.79
N PHE A 56 -3.37 -45.67 -6.84
CA PHE A 56 -4.79 -46.02 -6.83
C PHE A 56 -5.67 -44.96 -6.16
N ASP A 57 -6.82 -44.61 -6.76
CA ASP A 57 -7.85 -43.81 -6.07
C ASP A 57 -8.58 -44.66 -5.03
N ILE A 58 -8.02 -44.70 -3.83
CA ILE A 58 -8.61 -45.37 -2.68
C ILE A 58 -9.34 -44.34 -1.82
N ARG A 59 -10.60 -44.63 -1.50
CA ARG A 59 -11.42 -43.86 -0.55
C ARG A 59 -11.90 -44.78 0.56
N ALA A 60 -11.97 -44.25 1.77
CA ALA A 60 -12.57 -44.94 2.90
C ALA A 60 -13.97 -44.38 3.15
N HIS A 61 -14.87 -45.23 3.62
CA HIS A 61 -16.20 -44.84 4.06
C HIS A 61 -16.45 -45.41 5.44
N VAL A 62 -16.93 -44.58 6.36
CA VAL A 62 -17.32 -44.96 7.71
C VAL A 62 -18.83 -44.88 7.82
N ASP A 63 -19.46 -46.03 8.07
CA ASP A 63 -20.90 -46.12 8.28
C ASP A 63 -21.28 -45.43 9.61
N ARG A 64 -22.26 -44.52 9.55
CA ARG A 64 -22.59 -43.57 10.64
C ARG A 64 -23.33 -44.20 11.82
N ASP A 65 -23.95 -45.36 11.58
CA ASP A 65 -24.76 -46.10 12.55
C ASP A 65 -23.98 -47.28 13.13
N SER A 66 -23.28 -48.03 12.28
CA SER A 66 -22.56 -49.26 12.66
C SER A 66 -21.07 -49.03 12.95
N GLY A 67 -20.48 -47.92 12.51
CA GLY A 67 -19.04 -47.64 12.65
C GLY A 67 -18.14 -48.54 11.80
N GLN A 68 -18.72 -49.29 10.87
CA GLN A 68 -17.94 -50.15 9.97
C GLN A 68 -17.18 -49.31 8.96
N ILE A 69 -15.89 -49.64 8.79
CA ILE A 69 -15.01 -48.96 7.85
C ILE A 69 -14.87 -49.82 6.60
N GLY A 70 -15.33 -49.29 5.47
CA GLY A 70 -15.10 -49.84 4.15
C GLY A 70 -13.97 -49.12 3.45
N LEU A 71 -13.07 -49.86 2.80
CA LEU A 71 -12.05 -49.30 1.92
C LEU A 71 -12.40 -49.71 0.49
N TYR A 72 -12.49 -48.74 -0.41
CA TYR A 72 -12.92 -48.95 -1.78
C TYR A 72 -11.94 -48.30 -2.74
N ARG A 73 -11.60 -49.01 -3.81
CA ARG A 73 -10.91 -48.45 -4.97
C ARG A 73 -11.94 -47.95 -5.96
N TYR A 74 -11.77 -46.71 -6.42
CA TYR A 74 -12.64 -46.08 -7.40
C TYR A 74 -11.98 -46.17 -8.77
N LEU A 75 -12.72 -46.72 -9.73
CA LEU A 75 -12.32 -46.79 -11.14
C LEU A 75 -13.29 -45.96 -11.97
N GLU A 76 -12.81 -44.94 -12.65
CA GLU A 76 -13.62 -44.09 -13.53
C GLU A 76 -13.94 -44.81 -14.83
N ILE A 77 -15.20 -44.76 -15.27
CA ILE A 77 -15.66 -45.43 -16.49
C ILE A 77 -15.40 -44.54 -17.70
N VAL A 78 -14.60 -45.04 -18.63
CA VAL A 78 -14.27 -44.38 -19.89
C VAL A 78 -14.73 -45.19 -21.11
N ASP A 79 -14.95 -44.51 -22.24
CA ASP A 79 -15.41 -45.15 -23.47
C ASP A 79 -14.32 -46.02 -24.12
N SER A 80 -13.10 -45.48 -24.19
CA SER A 80 -11.90 -46.18 -24.66
C SER A 80 -10.74 -45.99 -23.68
N LEU A 81 -10.22 -47.10 -23.15
CA LEU A 81 -9.03 -47.12 -22.29
C LEU A 81 -7.73 -46.82 -23.08
N ASP A 82 -7.72 -47.15 -24.38
CA ASP A 82 -6.56 -46.99 -25.26
C ASP A 82 -6.25 -45.52 -25.60
N GLU A 83 -7.27 -44.66 -25.54
CA GLU A 83 -7.19 -43.22 -25.81
C GLU A 83 -6.69 -42.39 -24.61
N GLN A 84 -6.48 -43.05 -23.45
CA GLN A 84 -6.08 -42.37 -22.21
C GLN A 84 -4.55 -42.38 -22.03
N PRO A 85 -3.96 -41.35 -21.38
CA PRO A 85 -2.53 -41.36 -21.03
C PRO A 85 -2.17 -42.57 -20.16
N ASP A 86 -1.01 -43.20 -20.42
CA ASP A 86 -0.61 -44.43 -19.73
C ASP A 86 -0.57 -44.29 -18.20
N GLU A 87 -0.21 -43.10 -17.69
CA GLU A 87 -0.17 -42.78 -16.26
C GLU A 87 -1.56 -42.78 -15.59
N GLU A 88 -2.63 -42.53 -16.35
CA GLU A 88 -4.00 -42.44 -15.83
C GLU A 88 -4.82 -43.72 -16.04
N LYS A 89 -4.34 -44.66 -16.88
CA LYS A 89 -5.02 -45.94 -17.15
C LYS A 89 -5.26 -46.76 -15.89
N VAL A 90 -4.41 -46.59 -14.88
CA VAL A 90 -4.44 -47.35 -13.61
C VAL A 90 -5.74 -47.14 -12.81
N ASN A 91 -6.42 -46.01 -12.98
CA ASN A 91 -7.68 -45.70 -12.27
C ASN A 91 -8.92 -45.68 -13.19
N LYS A 92 -8.82 -46.23 -14.40
CA LYS A 92 -9.90 -46.19 -15.40
C LYS A 92 -10.32 -47.61 -15.79
N ILE A 93 -11.60 -47.77 -16.14
CA ILE A 93 -12.17 -49.02 -16.66
C ILE A 93 -12.98 -48.74 -17.92
N GLN A 94 -12.89 -49.62 -18.91
CA GLN A 94 -13.68 -49.48 -20.13
C GLN A 94 -15.16 -49.78 -19.85
N LEU A 95 -16.06 -49.02 -20.49
CA LEU A 95 -17.51 -49.22 -20.38
C LEU A 95 -17.94 -50.67 -20.65
N SER A 96 -17.31 -51.33 -21.64
CA SER A 96 -17.55 -52.72 -21.99
C SER A 96 -17.26 -53.71 -20.85
N ASP A 97 -16.30 -53.40 -19.98
CA ASP A 97 -15.95 -54.20 -18.81
C ASP A 97 -16.76 -53.80 -17.58
N ALA A 98 -17.07 -52.50 -17.41
CA ALA A 98 -17.92 -52.01 -16.33
C ALA A 98 -19.36 -52.57 -16.40
N ILE A 99 -19.94 -52.64 -17.61
CA ILE A 99 -21.29 -53.19 -17.85
C ILE A 99 -21.40 -54.68 -17.46
N LYS A 100 -20.29 -55.44 -17.47
CA LYS A 100 -20.29 -56.86 -17.03
C LYS A 100 -20.58 -56.98 -15.53
N THR A 101 -20.18 -55.98 -14.76
CA THR A 101 -20.36 -55.94 -13.30
C THR A 101 -21.72 -55.36 -12.92
N ASN A 102 -22.15 -54.26 -13.57
CA ASN A 102 -23.46 -53.67 -13.35
C ASN A 102 -23.97 -52.98 -14.64
N LYS A 103 -25.18 -53.34 -15.08
CA LYS A 103 -25.74 -52.96 -16.40
C LYS A 103 -26.25 -51.53 -16.49
N GLU A 104 -26.35 -50.80 -15.38
CA GLU A 104 -26.91 -49.44 -15.34
C GLU A 104 -25.84 -48.33 -15.40
N LEU A 105 -24.55 -48.68 -15.43
CA LEU A 105 -23.44 -47.74 -15.33
C LEU A 105 -23.19 -46.96 -16.64
N LYS A 106 -22.84 -45.67 -16.52
CA LYS A 106 -22.55 -44.77 -17.66
C LYS A 106 -21.10 -44.28 -17.65
N VAL A 107 -20.64 -43.81 -18.81
CA VAL A 107 -19.34 -43.14 -18.94
C VAL A 107 -19.30 -41.90 -18.05
N GLY A 108 -18.22 -41.74 -17.28
CA GLY A 108 -18.05 -40.69 -16.26
C GLY A 108 -18.50 -41.07 -14.85
N GLU A 109 -19.12 -42.23 -14.65
CA GLU A 109 -19.41 -42.78 -13.32
C GLU A 109 -18.23 -43.61 -12.79
N TYR A 110 -18.28 -44.00 -11.51
CA TYR A 110 -17.23 -44.77 -10.86
C TYR A 110 -17.69 -46.19 -10.50
N VAL A 111 -16.86 -47.18 -10.81
CA VAL A 111 -16.98 -48.54 -10.26
C VAL A 111 -16.25 -48.58 -8.92
N MET A 112 -16.93 -49.06 -7.88
CA MET A 112 -16.38 -49.22 -6.54
C MET A 112 -15.96 -50.68 -6.31
N ASP A 113 -14.65 -50.92 -6.27
CA ASP A 113 -14.10 -52.21 -5.92
C ASP A 113 -13.75 -52.26 -4.43
N LYS A 114 -14.43 -53.14 -3.69
CA LYS A 114 -14.17 -53.32 -2.25
C LYS A 114 -12.80 -53.96 -2.05
N LEU A 115 -11.89 -53.23 -1.39
CA LEU A 115 -10.56 -53.72 -1.06
C LEU A 115 -10.62 -54.62 0.18
N PRO A 116 -9.69 -55.58 0.32
CA PRO A 116 -9.58 -56.40 1.53
C PRO A 116 -9.44 -55.51 2.76
N GLN A 117 -10.12 -55.86 3.84
CA GLN A 117 -10.02 -55.12 5.09
C GLN A 117 -8.61 -55.26 5.69
N ILE A 118 -8.05 -54.14 6.13
CA ILE A 118 -6.81 -54.12 6.90
C ILE A 118 -7.21 -54.10 8.38
N ASP A 119 -6.44 -54.78 9.22
CA ASP A 119 -6.59 -54.63 10.67
C ASP A 119 -6.18 -53.21 11.09
N PHE A 120 -7.17 -52.34 11.12
CA PHE A 120 -7.02 -50.94 11.49
C PHE A 120 -7.31 -50.72 12.97
N GLY A 121 -7.61 -51.74 13.79
CA GLY A 121 -8.16 -51.53 15.14
C GLY A 121 -7.34 -50.54 15.98
N ARG A 122 -6.01 -50.71 16.05
CA ARG A 122 -5.12 -49.78 16.77
C ARG A 122 -4.78 -48.51 15.98
N ILE A 123 -4.63 -48.63 14.66
CA ILE A 123 -4.21 -47.54 13.77
C ILE A 123 -5.33 -46.51 13.63
N ALA A 124 -6.59 -46.94 13.51
CA ALA A 124 -7.78 -46.11 13.42
C ALA A 124 -8.00 -45.29 14.69
N VAL A 125 -7.80 -45.86 15.89
CA VAL A 125 -7.85 -45.11 17.16
C VAL A 125 -6.81 -44.00 17.20
N GLN A 126 -5.57 -44.31 16.84
CA GLN A 126 -4.49 -43.31 16.81
C GLN A 126 -4.74 -42.23 15.76
N THR A 127 -5.25 -42.63 14.59
CA THR A 127 -5.62 -41.74 13.49
C THR A 127 -6.78 -40.83 13.89
N ALA A 128 -7.84 -41.38 14.48
CA ALA A 128 -8.99 -40.61 14.99
C ALA A 128 -8.54 -39.57 16.02
N LYS A 129 -7.71 -39.96 16.99
CA LYS A 129 -7.15 -39.02 17.97
C LYS A 129 -6.35 -37.90 17.30
N GLN A 130 -5.52 -38.24 16.30
CA GLN A 130 -4.71 -37.25 15.59
C GLN A 130 -5.57 -36.30 14.75
N VAL A 131 -6.56 -36.83 14.02
CA VAL A 131 -7.51 -36.07 13.21
C VAL A 131 -8.31 -35.13 14.09
N ILE A 132 -8.81 -35.60 15.24
CA ILE A 132 -9.54 -34.76 16.18
C ILE A 132 -8.63 -33.63 16.70
N VAL A 133 -7.41 -33.93 17.14
CA VAL A 133 -6.47 -32.89 17.58
C VAL A 133 -6.16 -31.88 16.47
N GLN A 134 -6.11 -32.30 15.21
CA GLN A 134 -5.95 -31.40 14.07
C GLN A 134 -7.19 -30.54 13.85
N LYS A 135 -8.39 -31.12 13.86
CA LYS A 135 -9.66 -30.41 13.71
C LYS A 135 -9.92 -29.42 14.83
N VAL A 136 -9.59 -29.77 16.08
CA VAL A 136 -9.60 -28.83 17.23
C VAL A 136 -8.73 -27.62 16.91
N LYS A 137 -7.50 -27.85 16.45
CA LYS A 137 -6.58 -26.74 16.12
C LYS A 137 -7.07 -25.91 14.94
N GLU A 138 -7.65 -26.52 13.91
CA GLU A 138 -8.24 -25.81 12.76
C GLU A 138 -9.42 -24.94 13.17
N ALA A 139 -10.32 -25.47 14.00
CA ALA A 139 -11.44 -24.71 14.56
C ALA A 139 -10.95 -23.56 15.45
N GLU A 140 -10.00 -23.82 16.37
CA GLU A 140 -9.39 -22.78 17.21
C GLU A 140 -8.74 -21.68 16.36
N ARG A 141 -8.00 -22.03 15.30
CA ARG A 141 -7.37 -21.07 14.38
C ARG A 141 -8.39 -20.23 13.64
N SER A 142 -9.44 -20.86 13.12
CA SER A 142 -10.51 -20.16 12.38
C SER A 142 -11.25 -19.19 13.30
N MET A 143 -11.54 -19.61 14.53
CA MET A 143 -12.14 -18.76 15.56
C MET A 143 -11.22 -17.59 15.94
N GLN A 144 -9.92 -17.84 16.12
CA GLN A 144 -8.94 -16.78 16.40
C GLN A 144 -8.91 -15.75 15.26
N TYR A 145 -8.84 -16.20 14.00
CA TYR A 145 -8.86 -15.30 12.85
C TYR A 145 -10.13 -14.45 12.81
N ALA A 146 -11.31 -15.09 12.94
CA ALA A 146 -12.60 -14.40 12.94
C ALA A 146 -12.72 -13.36 14.06
N GLN A 147 -12.08 -13.59 15.22
CA GLN A 147 -12.10 -12.66 16.35
C GLN A 147 -11.25 -11.40 16.13
N PHE A 148 -10.14 -11.51 15.39
CA PHE A 148 -9.16 -10.42 15.26
C PHE A 148 -9.18 -9.72 13.90
N LYS A 149 -9.74 -10.33 12.84
CA LYS A 149 -9.86 -9.70 11.51
C LYS A 149 -10.58 -8.35 11.55
N ASP A 150 -11.61 -8.23 12.38
CA ASP A 150 -12.43 -7.02 12.50
C ASP A 150 -11.83 -6.00 13.48
N LYS A 151 -10.71 -6.35 14.13
CA LYS A 151 -9.99 -5.51 15.10
C LYS A 151 -8.71 -4.90 14.53
N ILE A 152 -8.47 -5.05 13.25
CA ILE A 152 -7.40 -4.31 12.55
C ILE A 152 -7.66 -2.82 12.77
N GLY A 153 -6.66 -2.09 13.23
CA GLY A 153 -6.86 -0.68 13.59
C GLY A 153 -7.09 -0.40 15.07
N GLU A 154 -7.18 -1.43 15.92
CA GLU A 154 -7.40 -1.25 17.37
C GLU A 154 -6.11 -1.41 18.20
N ILE A 155 -6.12 -0.83 19.39
CA ILE A 155 -5.09 -1.08 20.41
C ILE A 155 -5.49 -2.31 21.21
N VAL A 156 -4.58 -3.26 21.32
CA VAL A 156 -4.71 -4.43 22.18
C VAL A 156 -3.66 -4.45 23.27
N ASN A 157 -4.05 -5.05 24.39
CA ASN A 157 -3.18 -5.26 25.55
C ASN A 157 -2.78 -6.73 25.57
N GLY A 158 -1.50 -7.01 25.81
CA GLY A 158 -0.98 -8.37 25.91
C GLY A 158 0.19 -8.48 26.87
N ILE A 159 0.67 -9.72 27.02
CA ILE A 159 1.83 -10.04 27.85
C ILE A 159 2.90 -10.65 26.97
N VAL A 160 4.13 -10.15 27.08
CA VAL A 160 5.26 -10.66 26.30
C VAL A 160 5.57 -12.09 26.73
N LYS A 161 5.39 -13.04 25.81
CA LYS A 161 5.63 -14.46 26.05
C LYS A 161 7.09 -14.82 25.89
N ARG A 162 7.72 -14.29 24.83
CA ARG A 162 9.14 -14.51 24.49
C ARG A 162 9.64 -13.45 23.51
N VAL A 163 10.96 -13.29 23.47
CA VAL A 163 11.66 -12.39 22.55
C VAL A 163 12.66 -13.23 21.74
N GLU A 164 12.53 -13.20 20.42
CA GLU A 164 13.28 -14.05 19.48
C GLU A 164 14.01 -13.18 18.45
N TYR A 165 15.34 -13.14 18.48
CA TYR A 165 16.16 -12.37 17.53
C TYR A 165 15.73 -10.90 17.34
N GLY A 166 15.13 -10.29 18.38
CA GLY A 166 14.61 -8.91 18.35
C GLY A 166 13.12 -8.78 17.99
N ASN A 167 12.46 -9.86 17.57
CA ASN A 167 11.00 -9.91 17.47
C ASN A 167 10.39 -10.24 18.83
N VAL A 168 9.20 -9.71 19.09
CA VAL A 168 8.49 -9.92 20.35
C VAL A 168 7.21 -10.70 20.07
N VAL A 169 7.06 -11.85 20.73
CA VAL A 169 5.83 -12.64 20.67
C VAL A 169 4.99 -12.27 21.89
N VAL A 170 3.80 -11.74 21.63
CA VAL A 170 2.87 -11.24 22.63
C VAL A 170 1.69 -12.20 22.74
N ASP A 171 1.35 -12.58 23.97
CA ASP A 171 0.17 -13.35 24.29
C ASP A 171 -1.02 -12.38 24.51
N LEU A 172 -2.05 -12.52 23.67
CA LEU A 172 -3.32 -11.79 23.77
C LEU A 172 -4.39 -12.58 24.54
N GLY A 173 -3.98 -13.67 25.22
CA GLY A 173 -4.82 -14.58 26.00
C GLY A 173 -5.45 -15.68 25.15
N ARG A 174 -6.01 -15.35 23.99
CA ARG A 174 -6.64 -16.32 23.07
C ARG A 174 -5.81 -16.64 21.83
N ALA A 175 -4.88 -15.77 21.46
CA ALA A 175 -4.02 -15.90 20.29
C ALA A 175 -2.62 -15.35 20.60
N GLU A 176 -1.62 -15.83 19.86
CA GLU A 176 -0.28 -15.23 19.84
C GLU A 176 -0.21 -14.20 18.74
N ALA A 177 0.43 -13.08 19.04
CA ALA A 177 0.69 -12.01 18.09
C ALA A 177 2.19 -11.74 17.99
N LEU A 178 2.64 -11.36 16.81
CA LEU A 178 4.03 -11.10 16.50
C LEU A 178 4.24 -9.61 16.28
N MET A 179 5.19 -9.04 16.99
CA MET A 179 5.69 -7.69 16.73
C MET A 179 7.12 -7.81 16.21
N LYS A 180 7.34 -7.32 14.99
CA LYS A 180 8.66 -7.34 14.37
C LYS A 180 9.58 -6.30 15.02
N ARG A 181 10.89 -6.48 14.86
CA ARG A 181 11.89 -5.52 15.36
C ARG A 181 11.69 -4.10 14.81
N GLU A 182 11.30 -3.97 13.55
CA GLU A 182 11.06 -2.67 12.88
C GLU A 182 9.81 -1.96 13.42
N GLU A 183 8.91 -2.72 14.04
CA GLU A 183 7.65 -2.25 14.59
C GLU A 183 7.76 -1.87 16.09
N LEU A 184 8.94 -2.05 16.67
CA LEU A 184 9.31 -1.60 18.01
C LEU A 184 9.79 -0.15 17.98
N LEU A 185 9.68 0.52 19.13
CA LEU A 185 10.34 1.81 19.31
C LEU A 185 11.85 1.60 19.54
N ASN A 186 12.69 2.46 18.95
CA ASN A 186 14.15 2.29 18.89
C ASN A 186 14.86 2.08 20.25
N ARG A 187 14.28 2.55 21.36
CA ARG A 187 14.86 2.47 22.72
C ARG A 187 14.09 1.54 23.65
N GLU A 188 13.09 0.85 23.11
CA GLU A 188 12.21 0.01 23.90
C GLU A 188 12.73 -1.42 23.96
N THR A 189 12.86 -1.95 25.17
CA THR A 189 13.29 -3.32 25.39
C THR A 189 12.24 -4.07 26.19
N PHE A 190 11.71 -5.14 25.63
CA PHE A 190 10.76 -6.01 26.31
C PHE A 190 11.46 -7.22 26.91
N ARG A 191 10.99 -7.62 28.10
CA ARG A 191 11.35 -8.86 28.78
C ARG A 191 10.14 -9.77 28.84
N ARG A 192 10.40 -11.06 29.09
CA ARG A 192 9.34 -12.04 29.32
C ARG A 192 8.47 -11.57 30.50
N SER A 193 7.16 -11.70 30.32
CA SER A 193 6.11 -11.30 31.26
C SER A 193 5.85 -9.79 31.37
N ASP A 194 6.52 -8.96 30.57
CA ASP A 194 6.19 -7.53 30.51
C ASP A 194 4.80 -7.33 29.88
N ARG A 195 4.06 -6.34 30.36
CA ARG A 195 2.80 -5.91 29.76
C ARG A 195 3.10 -4.96 28.62
N ILE A 196 2.39 -5.13 27.51
CA ILE A 196 2.56 -4.32 26.31
C ILE A 196 1.20 -3.93 25.75
N ARG A 197 1.11 -2.68 25.30
CA ARG A 197 0.01 -2.18 24.47
C ARG A 197 0.52 -2.01 23.06
N ALA A 198 -0.22 -2.45 22.06
CA ALA A 198 0.21 -2.31 20.67
C ALA A 198 -0.98 -2.17 19.73
N TYR A 199 -0.74 -1.57 18.58
CA TYR A 199 -1.70 -1.45 17.50
C TYR A 199 -1.73 -2.72 16.65
N ILE A 200 -2.91 -3.26 16.35
CA ILE A 200 -3.05 -4.35 15.36
C ILE A 200 -2.90 -3.73 13.97
N MET A 201 -1.76 -4.01 13.34
CA MET A 201 -1.44 -3.53 12.01
C MET A 201 -2.11 -4.38 10.93
N ASP A 202 -2.05 -5.70 11.10
CA ASP A 202 -2.51 -6.64 10.08
C ASP A 202 -2.83 -8.00 10.73
N VAL A 203 -3.78 -8.73 10.15
CA VAL A 203 -4.16 -10.09 10.59
C VAL A 203 -4.25 -10.97 9.36
N ARG A 204 -3.28 -11.89 9.22
CA ARG A 204 -3.16 -12.78 8.06
C ARG A 204 -3.56 -14.20 8.41
N GLU A 205 -4.24 -14.87 7.50
CA GLU A 205 -4.49 -16.29 7.59
C GLU A 205 -3.31 -17.05 6.98
N GLU A 206 -2.65 -17.92 7.76
CA GLU A 206 -1.61 -18.81 7.27
C GLU A 206 -1.92 -20.27 7.58
N LEU A 207 -1.29 -21.19 6.83
CA LEU A 207 -1.41 -22.65 7.01
C LEU A 207 -1.08 -23.12 8.44
N LYS A 208 -0.22 -22.38 9.15
CA LYS A 208 0.19 -22.69 10.53
C LYS A 208 -0.73 -22.08 11.60
N GLY A 209 -1.69 -21.24 11.20
CA GLY A 209 -2.60 -20.48 12.07
C GLY A 209 -2.58 -18.99 11.73
N PRO A 210 -3.57 -18.21 12.19
CA PRO A 210 -3.60 -16.77 11.93
C PRO A 210 -2.40 -16.08 12.58
N GLN A 211 -1.73 -15.23 11.82
CA GLN A 211 -0.67 -14.37 12.30
C GLN A 211 -1.21 -12.96 12.51
N ILE A 212 -1.19 -12.50 13.77
CA ILE A 212 -1.57 -11.14 14.14
C ILE A 212 -0.28 -10.31 14.23
N PHE A 213 -0.14 -9.30 13.38
CA PHE A 213 0.99 -8.39 13.39
C PHE A 213 0.68 -7.16 14.23
N LEU A 214 1.55 -6.90 15.19
CA LEU A 214 1.45 -5.74 16.08
C LEU A 214 2.49 -4.69 15.70
N SER A 215 2.15 -3.43 15.97
CA SER A 215 3.07 -2.31 15.86
C SER A 215 2.92 -1.31 16.98
N ARG A 216 4.06 -0.74 17.40
CA ARG A 216 4.12 0.44 18.26
C ARG A 216 4.72 1.64 17.52
N SER A 217 5.34 1.45 16.37
CA SER A 217 5.91 2.51 15.54
C SER A 217 4.88 3.17 14.61
N HIS A 218 3.81 2.45 14.20
CA HIS A 218 2.81 2.95 13.27
C HIS A 218 2.09 4.23 13.75
N ASN A 219 1.83 5.19 12.86
CA ASN A 219 1.17 6.48 13.18
C ASN A 219 -0.23 6.30 13.79
N GLN A 220 -0.97 5.33 13.23
CA GLN A 220 -2.00 4.49 13.88
C GLN A 220 -2.09 4.57 15.40
N PHE A 221 -0.99 4.13 16.00
CA PHE A 221 -0.92 3.88 17.42
C PHE A 221 -1.06 5.18 18.22
N LEU A 222 -0.40 6.25 17.78
CA LEU A 222 -0.48 7.57 18.41
C LEU A 222 -1.92 8.09 18.41
N VAL A 223 -2.60 8.02 17.25
CA VAL A 223 -4.00 8.48 17.11
C VAL A 223 -4.92 7.74 18.06
N LYS A 224 -4.79 6.41 18.12
CA LYS A 224 -5.63 5.58 19.00
C LYS A 224 -5.32 5.77 20.47
N LEU A 225 -4.06 6.06 20.84
CA LEU A 225 -3.71 6.45 22.20
C LEU A 225 -4.37 7.76 22.61
N PHE A 226 -4.33 8.78 21.74
CA PHE A 226 -5.03 10.05 21.98
C PHE A 226 -6.55 9.88 22.04
N THR A 227 -7.11 9.01 21.19
CA THR A 227 -8.55 8.70 21.21
C THR A 227 -8.98 8.08 22.54
N GLN A 228 -8.12 7.27 23.18
CA GLN A 228 -8.39 6.71 24.51
C GLN A 228 -8.22 7.73 25.65
N GLU A 229 -7.31 8.70 25.49
CA GLU A 229 -6.96 9.68 26.52
C GLU A 229 -7.82 10.96 26.46
N VAL A 230 -8.34 11.32 25.30
CA VAL A 230 -9.07 12.56 25.03
C VAL A 230 -10.52 12.22 24.62
N PRO A 231 -11.50 12.36 25.53
CA PRO A 231 -12.91 12.09 25.25
C PRO A 231 -13.46 12.86 24.05
N GLU A 232 -13.02 14.11 23.87
CA GLU A 232 -13.45 14.98 22.78
C GLU A 232 -13.05 14.42 21.39
N ILE A 233 -11.97 13.62 21.30
CA ILE A 233 -11.59 12.89 20.08
C ILE A 233 -12.47 11.65 19.92
N TYR A 234 -12.74 10.91 21.01
CA TYR A 234 -13.62 9.74 20.99
C TYR A 234 -15.04 10.07 20.53
N ASP A 235 -15.59 11.19 21.02
CA ASP A 235 -16.92 11.70 20.65
C ASP A 235 -16.95 12.33 19.25
N GLY A 236 -15.79 12.48 18.59
CA GLY A 236 -15.67 13.01 17.23
C GLY A 236 -15.91 14.52 17.10
N ILE A 237 -15.82 15.25 18.22
CA ILE A 237 -15.86 16.72 18.30
C ILE A 237 -14.54 17.29 17.77
N ILE A 238 -13.43 16.71 18.23
CA ILE A 238 -12.09 16.97 17.72
C ILE A 238 -11.71 15.85 16.75
N GLU A 239 -11.24 16.23 15.58
CA GLU A 239 -10.76 15.32 14.55
C GLU A 239 -9.23 15.44 14.42
N VAL A 240 -8.57 14.29 14.36
CA VAL A 240 -7.14 14.23 14.03
C VAL A 240 -7.00 14.19 12.51
N LYS A 241 -6.53 15.29 11.92
CA LYS A 241 -6.44 15.45 10.45
C LYS A 241 -5.22 14.77 9.86
N SER A 242 -4.08 14.86 10.55
CA SER A 242 -2.82 14.31 10.06
C SER A 242 -1.88 14.00 11.22
N VAL A 243 -1.01 13.00 11.02
CA VAL A 243 0.02 12.60 11.98
C VAL A 243 1.30 12.29 11.24
N ALA A 244 2.39 12.91 11.67
CA ALA A 244 3.75 12.59 11.26
C ALA A 244 4.58 12.19 12.48
N ARG A 245 5.37 11.13 12.36
CA ARG A 245 6.07 10.55 13.49
C ARG A 245 7.47 10.06 13.10
N ASP A 246 8.42 10.34 13.96
CA ASP A 246 9.73 9.69 14.04
C ASP A 246 9.70 8.81 15.30
N PRO A 247 9.32 7.53 15.18
CA PRO A 247 8.91 6.71 16.33
C PRO A 247 9.96 6.60 17.43
N GLY A 248 9.54 6.89 18.66
CA GLY A 248 10.40 6.90 19.85
C GLY A 248 11.26 8.16 20.00
N SER A 249 11.10 9.16 19.12
CA SER A 249 11.82 10.42 19.20
C SER A 249 10.88 11.63 19.25
N ARG A 250 10.14 11.90 18.16
CA ARG A 250 9.26 13.06 18.06
C ARG A 250 8.08 12.80 17.12
N ALA A 251 6.93 13.38 17.41
CA ALA A 251 5.75 13.37 16.56
C ALA A 251 5.11 14.75 16.45
N LYS A 252 4.42 14.98 15.35
CA LYS A 252 3.48 16.09 15.15
C LYS A 252 2.10 15.54 14.86
N ILE A 253 1.09 16.02 15.60
CA ILE A 253 -0.31 15.65 15.42
C ILE A 253 -1.12 16.91 15.12
N ALA A 254 -1.76 16.94 13.97
CA ALA A 254 -2.62 18.05 13.53
C ALA A 254 -4.07 17.77 13.92
N VAL A 255 -4.64 18.65 14.74
CA VAL A 255 -6.01 18.52 15.27
C VAL A 255 -6.89 19.67 14.83
N PHE A 256 -8.16 19.36 14.59
CA PHE A 256 -9.19 20.31 14.19
C PHE A 256 -10.42 20.11 15.08
N SER A 257 -11.06 21.20 15.53
CA SER A 257 -12.34 21.14 16.23
C SER A 257 -13.47 21.53 15.28
N LYS A 258 -14.54 20.73 15.23
CA LYS A 258 -15.77 21.10 14.52
C LYS A 258 -16.50 22.25 15.21
N GLU A 259 -16.31 22.39 16.52
CA GLU A 259 -16.92 23.42 17.35
C GLU A 259 -15.91 24.51 17.71
N LYS A 260 -16.21 25.76 17.33
CA LYS A 260 -15.34 26.92 17.63
C LYS A 260 -15.21 27.24 19.12
N SER A 261 -16.14 26.76 19.94
CA SER A 261 -16.12 26.92 21.41
C SER A 261 -15.08 26.06 22.10
N ILE A 262 -14.54 25.05 21.41
CA ILE A 262 -13.61 24.07 21.99
C ILE A 262 -12.23 24.29 21.38
N ASP A 263 -11.25 24.54 22.23
CA ASP A 263 -9.84 24.58 21.83
C ASP A 263 -9.30 23.14 21.70
N PRO A 264 -8.99 22.67 20.47
CA PRO A 264 -8.57 21.30 20.26
C PRO A 264 -7.17 21.03 20.82
N VAL A 265 -6.28 22.04 20.86
CA VAL A 265 -4.91 21.88 21.38
C VAL A 265 -4.97 21.77 22.90
N GLY A 266 -5.65 22.71 23.56
CA GLY A 266 -5.85 22.69 25.01
C GLY A 266 -6.56 21.43 25.50
N ALA A 267 -7.54 20.94 24.74
CA ALA A 267 -8.16 19.65 25.01
C ALA A 267 -7.12 18.52 24.95
N CYS A 268 -6.39 18.34 23.86
CA CYS A 268 -5.40 17.26 23.75
C CYS A 268 -4.27 17.32 24.80
N VAL A 269 -3.85 18.52 25.20
CA VAL A 269 -2.81 18.72 26.23
C VAL A 269 -3.35 18.38 27.63
N GLY A 270 -4.57 18.80 27.96
CA GLY A 270 -5.18 18.63 29.28
C GLY A 270 -4.54 19.53 30.36
N MET A 271 -5.02 19.42 31.60
CA MET A 271 -4.52 20.24 32.71
C MET A 271 -3.02 20.01 32.90
N ARG A 272 -2.22 21.08 32.71
CA ARG A 272 -0.74 21.06 32.79
C ARG A 272 -0.08 19.94 31.95
N GLY A 273 -0.67 19.58 30.81
CA GLY A 273 -0.11 18.55 29.95
C GLY A 273 -0.32 17.11 30.42
N SER A 274 -1.20 16.88 31.40
CA SER A 274 -1.44 15.54 31.96
C SER A 274 -1.81 14.49 30.92
N ARG A 275 -2.69 14.83 29.97
CA ARG A 275 -3.16 13.91 28.92
C ARG A 275 -2.05 13.58 27.93
N VAL A 276 -1.42 14.61 27.35
CA VAL A 276 -0.28 14.38 26.44
C VAL A 276 0.85 13.64 27.13
N GLN A 277 1.16 13.92 28.40
CA GLN A 277 2.22 13.24 29.13
C GLN A 277 1.92 11.76 29.35
N ALA A 278 0.66 11.36 29.54
CA ALA A 278 0.28 9.95 29.62
C ALA A 278 0.63 9.20 28.31
N VAL A 279 0.34 9.81 27.17
CA VAL A 279 0.69 9.27 25.84
C VAL A 279 2.21 9.27 25.62
N VAL A 280 2.92 10.35 25.98
CA VAL A 280 4.40 10.43 25.91
C VAL A 280 5.04 9.30 26.73
N ASN A 281 4.52 9.03 27.93
CA ASN A 281 5.03 7.97 28.80
C ASN A 281 4.80 6.58 28.21
N GLU A 282 3.63 6.34 27.59
CA GLU A 282 3.36 5.10 26.86
C GLU A 282 4.34 4.89 25.70
N LEU A 283 4.74 5.97 25.02
CA LEU A 283 5.67 5.95 23.89
C LEU A 283 7.15 6.12 24.30
N GLN A 284 7.50 5.82 25.55
CA GLN A 284 8.87 5.83 26.06
C GLN A 284 9.59 7.19 25.91
N GLY A 285 8.86 8.29 26.14
CA GLY A 285 9.43 9.65 26.14
C GLY A 285 9.51 10.30 24.76
N GLU A 286 8.78 9.78 23.78
CA GLU A 286 8.59 10.45 22.49
C GLU A 286 7.97 11.85 22.67
N LYS A 287 8.61 12.88 22.11
CA LYS A 287 8.09 14.26 22.20
C LYS A 287 6.95 14.47 21.23
N ILE A 288 5.78 14.86 21.72
CA ILE A 288 4.60 15.07 20.86
C ILE A 288 4.28 16.55 20.80
N ASP A 289 4.30 17.12 19.59
CA ASP A 289 3.80 18.46 19.33
C ASP A 289 2.38 18.36 18.78
N ILE A 290 1.43 19.01 19.45
CA ILE A 290 0.04 19.10 19.01
C ILE A 290 -0.13 20.44 18.31
N VAL A 291 -0.52 20.42 17.04
CA VAL A 291 -0.63 21.61 16.19
C VAL A 291 -2.07 21.80 15.71
N LEU A 292 -2.50 23.06 15.62
CA LEU A 292 -3.82 23.40 15.10
C LEU A 292 -3.82 23.28 13.58
N TRP A 293 -4.70 22.43 13.05
CA TRP A 293 -4.92 22.32 11.62
C TRP A 293 -5.72 23.53 11.09
N SER A 294 -5.36 24.01 9.91
CA SER A 294 -6.02 25.12 9.22
C SER A 294 -6.22 24.75 7.75
N GLU A 295 -7.30 25.25 7.15
CA GLU A 295 -7.55 25.16 5.70
C GLU A 295 -6.57 26.06 4.92
N ASP A 296 -6.22 27.21 5.50
CA ASP A 296 -5.16 28.06 4.96
C ASP A 296 -3.79 27.41 5.22
N ILE A 297 -3.09 27.08 4.13
CA ILE A 297 -1.81 26.38 4.17
C ILE A 297 -0.71 27.22 4.80
N ALA A 298 -0.71 28.54 4.61
CA ALA A 298 0.27 29.43 5.22
C ALA A 298 0.20 29.31 6.75
N THR A 299 -1.01 29.46 7.30
CA THR A 299 -1.28 29.29 8.73
C THR A 299 -0.94 27.89 9.20
N PHE A 300 -1.29 26.85 8.44
CA PHE A 300 -1.04 25.47 8.85
C PHE A 300 0.46 25.12 8.90
N VAL A 301 1.25 25.58 7.93
CA VAL A 301 2.71 25.38 7.90
C VAL A 301 3.39 26.11 9.06
N VAL A 302 2.99 27.35 9.35
CA VAL A 302 3.50 28.11 10.50
C VAL A 302 3.20 27.37 11.81
N ASN A 303 1.96 26.90 11.99
CA ASN A 303 1.59 26.09 13.15
C ASN A 303 2.41 24.80 13.25
N ALA A 304 2.69 24.14 12.13
CA ALA A 304 3.46 22.91 12.08
C ALA A 304 4.95 23.11 12.44
N LEU A 305 5.53 24.25 12.06
CA LEU A 305 6.93 24.60 12.36
C LEU A 305 7.17 25.08 13.79
N GLY A 306 6.10 25.41 14.53
CA GLY A 306 6.16 25.74 15.94
C GLY A 306 7.07 24.76 16.72
N PRO A 307 7.98 25.27 17.57
CA PRO A 307 7.98 26.58 18.24
C PRO A 307 8.77 27.72 17.54
N ALA A 308 9.30 27.51 16.33
CA ALA A 308 10.06 28.55 15.64
C ALA A 308 9.15 29.68 15.14
N GLU A 309 9.59 30.93 15.30
CA GLU A 309 8.89 32.11 14.76
C GLU A 309 9.23 32.29 13.27
N VAL A 310 8.19 32.53 12.46
CA VAL A 310 8.29 32.68 11.01
C VAL A 310 8.04 34.14 10.65
N ASP A 311 8.88 34.70 9.78
CA ASP A 311 8.77 36.09 9.33
C ASP A 311 7.87 36.19 8.09
N LYS A 312 8.11 35.35 7.09
CA LYS A 312 7.38 35.36 5.81
C LYS A 312 7.23 33.94 5.26
N VAL A 313 6.11 33.71 4.58
CA VAL A 313 5.78 32.44 3.92
C VAL A 313 5.57 32.72 2.44
N ILE A 314 6.26 31.99 1.57
CA ILE A 314 6.12 32.04 0.12
C ILE A 314 5.62 30.67 -0.33
N ILE A 315 4.49 30.63 -1.02
CA ILE A 315 3.83 29.38 -1.43
C ILE A 315 3.88 29.27 -2.94
N GLU A 316 4.34 28.13 -3.42
CA GLU A 316 4.33 27.74 -4.83
C GLU A 316 3.32 26.59 -4.99
N GLU A 317 2.07 26.93 -5.31
CA GLU A 317 0.97 25.96 -5.35
C GLU A 317 1.17 24.87 -6.41
N GLU A 318 1.73 25.21 -7.56
CA GLU A 318 1.97 24.28 -8.67
C GLU A 318 2.94 23.16 -8.29
N LEU A 319 3.99 23.50 -7.53
CA LEU A 319 5.04 22.56 -7.11
C LEU A 319 4.78 21.94 -5.74
N LYS A 320 3.68 22.31 -5.07
CA LYS A 320 3.41 21.96 -3.67
C LYS A 320 4.60 22.25 -2.73
N LYS A 321 5.28 23.37 -2.99
CA LYS A 321 6.45 23.81 -2.24
C LYS A 321 6.12 25.06 -1.43
N VAL A 322 6.67 25.16 -0.23
CA VAL A 322 6.57 26.33 0.63
C VAL A 322 7.97 26.73 1.09
N ASP A 323 8.38 27.94 0.73
CA ASP A 323 9.61 28.56 1.22
C ASP A 323 9.28 29.40 2.46
N ILE A 324 9.89 29.03 3.59
CA ILE A 324 9.67 29.67 4.89
C ILE A 324 10.89 30.51 5.25
N ILE A 325 10.66 31.80 5.46
CA ILE A 325 11.68 32.75 5.85
C ILE A 325 11.64 32.91 7.36
N VAL A 326 12.78 32.67 8.01
CA VAL A 326 12.96 32.81 9.45
C VAL A 326 14.12 33.76 9.77
N PRO A 327 14.12 34.40 10.94
CA PRO A 327 15.32 35.09 11.44
C PRO A 327 16.50 34.11 11.57
N ASP A 328 17.73 34.56 11.35
CA ASP A 328 18.94 33.72 11.42
C ASP A 328 19.08 32.97 12.77
N GLU A 329 18.61 33.58 13.86
CA GLU A 329 18.60 33.01 15.20
C GLU A 329 17.64 31.81 15.34
N GLN A 330 16.56 31.80 14.57
CA GLN A 330 15.51 30.77 14.59
C GLN A 330 15.79 29.62 13.62
N LEU A 331 16.73 29.77 12.67
CA LEU A 331 17.04 28.75 11.65
C LEU A 331 17.31 27.37 12.26
N SER A 332 18.13 27.32 13.31
CA SER A 332 18.48 26.06 13.97
C SER A 332 17.26 25.38 14.63
N LEU A 333 16.35 26.18 15.19
CA LEU A 333 15.13 25.69 15.82
C LEU A 333 14.12 25.19 14.78
N ALA A 334 13.96 25.94 13.69
CA ALA A 334 13.05 25.65 12.60
C ALA A 334 13.42 24.35 11.87
N ILE A 335 14.71 24.15 11.56
CA ILE A 335 15.22 22.90 10.96
C ILE A 335 15.14 21.76 11.99
N GLY A 336 15.55 22.03 13.23
CA GLY A 336 15.66 21.05 14.29
C GLY A 336 16.85 20.09 14.12
N ARG A 337 17.06 19.19 15.09
CA ARG A 337 18.18 18.24 15.07
C ARG A 337 18.10 17.34 13.84
N ARG A 338 19.10 17.39 12.96
CA ARG A 338 19.15 16.63 11.69
C ARG A 338 17.91 16.85 10.80
N GLY A 339 17.36 18.06 10.79
CA GLY A 339 16.17 18.36 10.00
C GLY A 339 14.89 17.66 10.50
N GLN A 340 14.87 17.16 11.73
CA GLN A 340 13.71 16.41 12.23
C GLN A 340 12.43 17.27 12.28
N ASN A 341 12.54 18.57 12.62
CA ASN A 341 11.35 19.41 12.76
C ASN A 341 10.73 19.72 11.39
N VAL A 342 11.55 20.16 10.43
CA VAL A 342 11.10 20.44 9.06
C VAL A 342 10.57 19.20 8.36
N ARG A 343 11.21 18.02 8.52
CA ARG A 343 10.70 16.76 7.94
C ARG A 343 9.33 16.37 8.51
N LEU A 344 9.13 16.52 9.82
CA LEU A 344 7.83 16.23 10.44
C LEU A 344 6.77 17.26 10.04
N ALA A 345 7.15 18.54 9.90
CA ALA A 345 6.26 19.60 9.43
C ALA A 345 5.84 19.36 7.97
N SER A 346 6.78 18.98 7.11
CA SER A 346 6.50 18.64 5.71
C SER A 346 5.59 17.41 5.63
N ALA A 347 5.89 16.35 6.39
CA ALA A 347 5.06 15.14 6.40
C ALA A 347 3.64 15.36 6.98
N VAL A 348 3.46 16.23 7.98
CA VAL A 348 2.14 16.47 8.57
C VAL A 348 1.28 17.38 7.68
N THR A 349 1.90 18.33 6.97
CA THR A 349 1.21 19.25 6.05
C THR A 349 0.99 18.65 4.67
N GLY A 350 1.87 17.74 4.24
CA GLY A 350 1.88 17.18 2.88
C GLY A 350 2.54 18.09 1.83
N TRP A 351 3.25 19.13 2.27
CA TRP A 351 3.95 20.09 1.40
C TRP A 351 5.45 19.97 1.60
N ASP A 352 6.24 20.23 0.56
CA ASP A 352 7.69 20.35 0.71
C ASP A 352 8.02 21.71 1.33
N ILE A 353 8.77 21.70 2.42
CA ILE A 353 9.05 22.92 3.20
C ILE A 353 10.55 23.18 3.14
N ASP A 354 10.93 24.29 2.52
CA ASP A 354 12.28 24.81 2.53
C ASP A 354 12.39 25.96 3.55
N ILE A 355 13.52 26.07 4.23
CA ILE A 355 13.72 27.09 5.27
C ILE A 355 14.92 27.94 4.89
N LEU A 356 14.66 29.23 4.69
CA LEU A 356 15.66 30.24 4.36
C LEU A 356 15.76 31.27 5.48
N THR A 357 16.93 31.84 5.67
CA THR A 357 17.08 33.03 6.51
C THR A 357 16.66 34.28 5.74
N VAL A 358 16.34 35.36 6.47
CA VAL A 358 16.09 36.68 5.86
C VAL A 358 17.28 37.12 5.00
N SER A 359 18.51 36.85 5.47
CA SER A 359 19.75 37.12 4.73
C SER A 359 19.82 36.31 3.42
N GLN A 360 19.51 35.02 3.47
CA GLN A 360 19.50 34.14 2.29
C GLN A 360 18.40 34.50 1.28
N GLU A 361 17.19 34.87 1.73
CA GLU A 361 16.13 35.31 0.82
C GLU A 361 16.53 36.61 0.11
N SER A 362 17.11 37.56 0.84
CA SER A 362 17.63 38.81 0.27
C SER A 362 18.73 38.54 -0.77
N ASP A 363 19.69 37.66 -0.46
CA ASP A 363 20.77 37.31 -1.39
C ASP A 363 20.24 36.63 -2.65
N ARG A 364 19.34 35.64 -2.50
CA ARG A 364 18.68 34.96 -3.61
C ARG A 364 17.92 35.95 -4.50
N ARG A 365 17.18 36.89 -3.89
CA ARG A 365 16.45 37.92 -4.61
C ARG A 365 17.36 38.87 -5.37
N ASN A 366 18.49 39.26 -4.78
CA ASN A 366 19.48 40.10 -5.43
C ASN A 366 20.17 39.38 -6.62
N GLU A 367 20.46 38.09 -6.47
CA GLU A 367 21.00 37.27 -7.55
C GLU A 367 19.99 37.08 -8.69
N GLU A 368 18.74 36.80 -8.36
CA GLU A 368 17.66 36.70 -9.33
C GLU A 368 17.41 38.02 -10.05
N PHE A 369 17.40 39.13 -9.32
CA PHE A 369 17.28 40.48 -9.90
C PHE A 369 18.40 40.74 -10.91
N LYS A 370 19.66 40.42 -10.57
CA LYS A 370 20.80 40.55 -11.49
C LYS A 370 20.67 39.64 -12.71
N ARG A 371 20.25 38.39 -12.51
CA ARG A 371 20.06 37.40 -13.59
C ARG A 371 19.01 37.87 -14.59
N LEU A 372 17.84 38.29 -14.10
CA LEU A 372 16.75 38.79 -14.95
C LEU A 372 17.13 40.11 -15.64
N SER A 373 17.83 41.00 -14.94
CA SER A 373 18.32 42.24 -15.54
C SER A 373 19.30 41.96 -16.68
N GLN A 374 20.26 41.04 -16.49
CA GLN A 374 21.17 40.61 -17.56
C GLN A 374 20.45 39.92 -18.71
N LEU A 375 19.40 39.13 -18.43
CA LEU A 375 18.55 38.53 -19.45
C LEU A 375 17.90 39.64 -20.29
N PHE A 376 17.28 40.65 -19.68
CA PHE A 376 16.66 41.74 -20.43
C PHE A 376 17.66 42.59 -21.20
N ILE A 377 18.81 42.94 -20.61
CA ILE A 377 19.88 43.69 -21.31
C ILE A 377 20.31 42.93 -22.57
N SER A 378 20.58 41.62 -22.46
CA SER A 378 21.09 40.82 -23.59
C SER A 378 20.02 40.46 -24.63
N SER A 379 18.77 40.25 -24.21
CA SER A 379 17.67 39.85 -25.10
C SER A 379 16.96 41.01 -25.78
N LEU A 380 16.74 42.10 -25.04
CA LEU A 380 16.01 43.30 -25.50
C LEU A 380 16.93 44.45 -25.89
N ASP A 381 18.24 44.31 -25.70
CA ASP A 381 19.25 45.34 -26.01
C ASP A 381 18.95 46.68 -25.31
N VAL A 382 18.57 46.60 -24.04
CA VAL A 382 18.18 47.75 -23.21
C VAL A 382 19.30 48.11 -22.24
N ASP A 383 19.33 49.38 -21.84
CA ASP A 383 20.24 49.84 -20.79
C ASP A 383 19.84 49.28 -19.42
N GLU A 384 20.81 49.27 -18.49
CA GLU A 384 20.66 48.73 -17.13
C GLU A 384 19.46 49.34 -16.37
N VAL A 385 19.19 50.63 -16.55
CA VAL A 385 18.07 51.33 -15.89
C VAL A 385 16.72 50.77 -16.35
N ILE A 386 16.56 50.53 -17.65
CA ILE A 386 15.31 50.00 -18.22
C ILE A 386 15.13 48.54 -17.78
N ALA A 387 16.20 47.74 -17.80
CA ALA A 387 16.15 46.36 -17.31
C ALA A 387 15.77 46.29 -15.83
N HIS A 388 16.35 47.14 -14.98
CA HIS A 388 16.00 47.20 -13.56
C HIS A 388 14.54 47.58 -13.33
N LEU A 389 14.01 48.53 -14.12
CA LEU A 389 12.59 48.90 -14.06
C LEU A 389 11.69 47.73 -14.44
N LEU A 390 12.00 47.02 -15.53
CA LEU A 390 11.24 45.82 -15.93
C LEU A 390 11.24 44.75 -14.83
N VAL A 391 12.38 44.46 -14.20
CA VAL A 391 12.42 43.47 -13.10
C VAL A 391 11.64 43.97 -11.87
N THR A 392 11.70 45.27 -11.56
CA THR A 392 11.00 45.85 -10.41
C THR A 392 9.49 45.80 -10.57
N GLU A 393 8.99 45.97 -11.79
CA GLU A 393 7.57 45.83 -12.15
C GLU A 393 7.12 44.37 -12.22
N GLY A 394 8.03 43.41 -12.03
CA GLY A 394 7.71 41.98 -11.87
C GLY A 394 7.81 41.15 -13.14
N PHE A 395 8.41 41.66 -14.22
CA PHE A 395 8.62 40.87 -15.43
C PHE A 395 9.68 39.77 -15.19
N SER A 396 9.30 38.52 -15.44
CA SER A 396 10.13 37.34 -15.16
C SER A 396 10.71 36.68 -16.41
N SER A 397 10.13 36.96 -17.57
CA SER A 397 10.54 36.42 -18.87
C SER A 397 10.40 37.46 -19.99
N VAL A 398 11.04 37.21 -21.14
CA VAL A 398 10.91 38.07 -22.32
C VAL A 398 9.54 37.90 -22.98
N GLU A 399 8.96 36.70 -22.82
CA GLU A 399 7.60 36.36 -23.18
C GLU A 399 6.59 37.26 -22.47
N ASP A 400 6.76 37.49 -21.16
CA ASP A 400 5.89 38.37 -20.36
C ASP A 400 5.85 39.78 -20.97
N VAL A 401 7.02 40.35 -21.29
CA VAL A 401 7.16 41.69 -21.89
C VAL A 401 6.46 41.77 -23.26
N SER A 402 6.50 40.70 -24.05
CA SER A 402 5.82 40.63 -25.35
C SER A 402 4.30 40.57 -25.21
N MET A 403 3.80 39.78 -24.25
CA MET A 403 2.37 39.52 -24.06
C MET A 403 1.62 40.64 -23.34
N VAL A 404 2.28 41.36 -22.44
CA VAL A 404 1.68 42.47 -21.68
C VAL A 404 1.21 43.60 -22.59
N THR A 405 0.15 44.31 -22.19
CA THR A 405 -0.43 45.37 -23.02
C THR A 405 0.49 46.60 -23.09
N ALA A 406 0.38 47.38 -24.17
CA ALA A 406 1.17 48.60 -24.28
C ALA A 406 0.79 49.63 -23.19
N GLU A 407 -0.46 49.62 -22.74
CA GLU A 407 -0.95 50.53 -21.69
C GLU A 407 -0.31 50.23 -20.33
N GLU A 408 -0.14 48.95 -19.98
CA GLU A 408 0.53 48.54 -18.74
C GLU A 408 2.02 48.91 -18.78
N LEU A 409 2.72 48.70 -19.90
CA LEU A 409 4.11 49.13 -20.03
C LEU A 409 4.27 50.65 -20.02
N SER A 410 3.34 51.41 -20.62
CA SER A 410 3.35 52.88 -20.57
C SER A 410 3.02 53.43 -19.18
N SER A 411 2.47 52.61 -18.27
CA SER A 411 2.20 53.02 -16.89
C SER A 411 3.45 53.05 -16.01
N ILE A 412 4.54 52.41 -16.47
CA ILE A 412 5.84 52.40 -15.79
C ILE A 412 6.47 53.78 -15.88
N GLU A 413 6.84 54.35 -14.73
CA GLU A 413 7.42 55.68 -14.66
C GLU A 413 8.76 55.73 -15.42
N GLY A 414 8.84 56.59 -16.44
CA GLY A 414 10.01 56.74 -17.31
C GLY A 414 9.91 56.02 -18.66
N PHE A 415 8.82 55.30 -18.94
CA PHE A 415 8.59 54.67 -20.24
C PHE A 415 7.73 55.57 -21.12
N ASP A 416 8.17 55.84 -22.35
CA ASP A 416 7.38 56.57 -23.34
C ASP A 416 6.76 55.62 -24.38
N ASP A 417 5.72 56.08 -25.08
CA ASP A 417 4.99 55.24 -26.05
C ASP A 417 5.88 54.71 -27.19
N ASN A 418 7.01 55.38 -27.46
CA ASN A 418 7.98 54.94 -28.45
C ASN A 418 8.83 53.79 -27.91
N LEU A 419 9.38 53.92 -26.70
CA LEU A 419 10.15 52.88 -26.02
C LEU A 419 9.29 51.64 -25.81
N VAL A 420 8.03 51.78 -25.40
CA VAL A 420 7.12 50.64 -25.22
C VAL A 420 6.92 49.86 -26.53
N LYS A 421 6.65 50.56 -27.64
CA LYS A 421 6.54 49.92 -28.97
C LYS A 421 7.83 49.22 -29.37
N GLU A 422 8.97 49.86 -29.08
CA GLU A 422 10.27 49.30 -29.40
C GLU A 422 10.58 48.06 -28.56
N LEU A 423 10.37 48.10 -27.25
CA LEU A 423 10.53 46.96 -26.34
C LEU A 423 9.69 45.77 -26.78
N LYS A 424 8.40 45.98 -27.07
CA LYS A 424 7.53 44.92 -27.57
C LYS A 424 7.99 44.36 -28.92
N SER A 425 8.45 45.23 -29.82
CA SER A 425 9.00 44.80 -31.11
C SER A 425 10.28 43.97 -30.93
N ARG A 426 11.18 44.39 -30.04
CA ARG A 426 12.43 43.67 -29.73
C ARG A 426 12.15 42.34 -29.05
N ALA A 427 11.22 42.30 -28.11
CA ALA A 427 10.76 41.06 -27.47
C ALA A 427 10.21 40.08 -28.51
N ALA A 428 9.30 40.53 -29.39
CA ALA A 428 8.74 39.70 -30.45
C ALA A 428 9.80 39.20 -31.45
N LEU A 429 10.80 40.03 -31.77
CA LEU A 429 11.92 39.64 -32.64
C LEU A 429 12.82 38.61 -31.96
N TYR A 430 13.12 38.80 -30.68
CA TYR A 430 13.92 37.87 -29.88
C TYR A 430 13.24 36.50 -29.77
N LEU A 431 11.94 36.47 -29.48
CA LEU A 431 11.16 35.23 -29.43
C LEU A 431 11.14 34.50 -30.78
N LYS A 432 10.95 35.24 -31.89
CA LYS A 432 11.05 34.67 -33.24
C LYS A 432 12.44 34.13 -33.56
N LYS A 433 13.50 34.79 -33.06
CA LYS A 433 14.88 34.33 -33.22
C LYS A 433 15.10 33.03 -32.47
N ILE A 434 14.67 32.93 -31.21
CA ILE A 434 14.73 31.70 -30.41
C ILE A 434 13.94 30.59 -31.09
N GLU A 435 12.70 30.86 -31.51
CA GLU A 435 11.85 29.87 -32.16
C GLU A 435 12.51 29.33 -33.44
N LYS A 436 13.16 30.20 -34.22
CA LYS A 436 13.93 29.79 -35.39
C LYS A 436 15.15 28.94 -35.02
N GLU A 437 15.94 29.36 -34.03
CA GLU A 437 17.11 28.60 -33.56
C GLU A 437 16.71 27.24 -33.00
N ASP A 438 15.60 27.16 -32.28
CA ASP A 438 15.07 25.92 -31.74
C ASP A 438 14.52 25.03 -32.86
N MET A 439 13.83 25.59 -33.87
CA MET A 439 13.46 24.82 -35.06
C MET A 439 14.67 24.30 -35.85
N GLU A 440 15.75 25.07 -35.95
CA GLU A 440 16.99 24.60 -36.58
C GLU A 440 17.61 23.42 -35.81
N LYS A 441 17.57 23.45 -34.46
CA LYS A 441 17.98 22.30 -33.62
C LYS A 441 17.06 21.10 -33.79
N VAL A 442 15.73 21.30 -33.84
CA VAL A 442 14.73 20.26 -34.12
C VAL A 442 15.05 19.57 -35.45
N VAL A 443 15.28 20.32 -36.51
CA VAL A 443 15.65 19.78 -37.84
C VAL A 443 16.99 19.04 -37.78
N ALA A 444 18.00 19.59 -37.11
CA ALA A 444 19.31 18.94 -36.95
C ALA A 444 19.25 17.64 -36.14
N SER A 445 18.25 17.50 -35.27
CA SER A 445 18.11 16.36 -34.37
C SER A 445 17.48 15.12 -35.04
N GLY A 446 16.98 15.25 -36.27
CA GLY A 446 16.49 14.14 -37.11
C GLY A 446 15.09 13.66 -36.74
N ILE A 447 14.25 14.56 -36.23
CA ILE A 447 12.87 14.30 -35.84
C ILE A 447 11.99 14.09 -37.08
N ASP A 448 11.08 13.12 -37.01
CA ASP A 448 10.13 12.74 -38.06
C ASP A 448 9.09 13.85 -38.36
N ASP A 449 8.54 13.82 -39.57
CA ASP A 449 7.58 14.81 -40.07
C ASP A 449 6.29 14.85 -39.24
N TYR A 450 5.85 13.71 -38.72
CA TYR A 450 4.71 13.62 -37.80
C TYR A 450 4.98 14.36 -36.49
N MET A 451 6.17 14.17 -35.93
CA MET A 451 6.59 14.81 -34.68
C MET A 451 6.69 16.33 -34.84
N SER A 452 7.12 16.84 -36.00
CA SER A 452 7.22 18.30 -36.22
C SER A 452 5.90 18.99 -36.58
N LYS A 453 4.96 18.30 -37.27
CA LYS A 453 3.76 18.94 -37.84
C LYS A 453 2.44 18.56 -37.16
N GLU A 454 2.32 17.34 -36.65
CA GLU A 454 1.04 16.77 -36.21
C GLU A 454 0.98 16.47 -34.71
N SER A 455 2.12 16.43 -34.03
CA SER A 455 2.20 16.10 -32.60
C SER A 455 1.64 17.18 -31.66
N GLY A 456 1.61 18.43 -32.12
CA GLY A 456 1.19 19.58 -31.30
C GLY A 456 2.21 20.03 -30.25
N PHE A 457 3.45 19.54 -30.29
CA PHE A 457 4.53 19.97 -29.42
C PHE A 457 5.17 21.29 -29.89
N ASN A 458 5.63 22.10 -28.94
CA ASN A 458 6.44 23.29 -29.25
C ASN A 458 7.90 22.91 -29.56
N ALA A 459 8.67 23.84 -30.11
CA ALA A 459 10.05 23.56 -30.54
C ALA A 459 10.95 23.10 -29.37
N LYS A 460 10.74 23.59 -28.15
CA LYS A 460 11.50 23.17 -26.95
C LYS A 460 11.18 21.73 -26.54
N GLN A 461 9.89 21.36 -26.50
CA GLN A 461 9.42 20.01 -26.22
C GLN A 461 9.96 18.99 -27.23
N LEU A 462 10.02 19.36 -28.50
CA LEU A 462 10.60 18.50 -29.55
C LEU A 462 12.11 18.27 -29.35
N ILE A 463 12.87 19.28 -28.92
CA ILE A 463 14.30 19.13 -28.59
C ILE A 463 14.49 18.19 -27.40
N GLU A 464 13.65 18.31 -26.37
CA GLU A 464 13.72 17.50 -25.16
C GLU A 464 13.38 16.03 -25.44
N LEU A 465 12.34 15.78 -26.24
CA LEU A 465 11.98 14.45 -26.73
C LEU A 465 13.11 13.82 -27.57
N SER A 466 13.71 14.59 -28.49
CA SER A 466 14.82 14.08 -29.29
C SER A 466 16.08 13.82 -28.46
N SER A 467 16.33 14.59 -27.40
CA SER A 467 17.45 14.36 -26.48
C SER A 467 17.30 13.04 -25.72
N ASN A 468 16.06 12.58 -25.53
CA ASN A 468 15.70 11.27 -24.99
C ASN A 468 15.47 10.19 -26.06
N ASN A 469 16.00 10.38 -27.29
CA ASN A 469 15.86 9.46 -28.43
C ASN A 469 14.43 9.20 -28.93
N ILE A 470 13.45 10.03 -28.57
CA ILE A 470 12.09 9.97 -29.11
C ILE A 470 12.02 10.86 -30.35
N LYS A 471 12.27 10.26 -31.52
CA LYS A 471 12.39 11.00 -32.79
C LYS A 471 11.30 10.68 -33.79
N THR A 472 10.62 9.54 -33.64
CA THR A 472 9.63 9.06 -34.60
C THR A 472 8.24 8.98 -33.99
N ARG A 473 7.20 8.95 -34.83
CA ARG A 473 5.81 8.70 -34.40
C ARG A 473 5.67 7.43 -33.56
N ASP A 474 6.37 6.35 -33.94
CA ASP A 474 6.34 5.09 -33.20
C ASP A 474 6.97 5.21 -31.82
N ASN A 475 8.11 5.91 -31.70
CA ASN A 475 8.72 6.13 -30.40
C ASN A 475 7.83 6.94 -29.45
N LEU A 476 7.05 7.89 -29.97
CA LEU A 476 6.07 8.63 -29.17
C LEU A 476 4.86 7.73 -28.80
N ALA A 477 4.42 6.87 -29.72
CA ALA A 477 3.30 5.96 -29.49
C ALA A 477 3.61 4.85 -28.46
N ASP A 478 4.88 4.46 -28.34
CA ASP A 478 5.35 3.46 -27.38
C ASP A 478 5.37 3.96 -25.92
N LEU A 479 5.38 5.28 -25.70
CA LEU A 479 5.43 5.85 -24.35
C LEU A 479 4.13 5.66 -23.56
N SER A 480 4.28 5.61 -22.25
CA SER A 480 3.19 5.84 -21.29
C SER A 480 3.00 7.34 -21.02
N SER A 481 1.83 7.71 -20.46
CA SER A 481 1.57 9.10 -20.04
C SER A 481 2.59 9.61 -19.05
N ASP A 482 3.01 8.74 -18.13
CA ASP A 482 3.92 9.09 -17.03
C ASP A 482 5.34 9.34 -17.55
N GLU A 483 5.82 8.49 -18.47
CA GLU A 483 7.12 8.69 -19.13
C GLU A 483 7.15 9.97 -19.97
N LEU A 484 6.07 10.29 -20.69
CA LEU A 484 6.00 11.52 -21.48
C LEU A 484 6.05 12.77 -20.58
N ILE A 485 5.38 12.73 -19.43
CA ILE A 485 5.40 13.83 -18.44
C ILE A 485 6.77 13.95 -17.80
N GLU A 486 7.41 12.82 -17.45
CA GLU A 486 8.76 12.80 -16.87
C GLU A 486 9.79 13.36 -17.84
N ILE A 487 9.68 13.06 -19.13
CA ILE A 487 10.60 13.58 -20.15
C ILE A 487 10.41 15.09 -20.38
N LEU A 488 9.18 15.60 -20.26
CA LEU A 488 8.83 17.00 -20.51
C LEU A 488 8.77 17.85 -19.24
N SER A 489 9.47 17.41 -18.17
CA SER A 489 9.43 17.91 -16.77
C SER A 489 9.45 19.43 -16.53
N ASN A 490 9.74 20.26 -17.54
CA ASN A 490 9.82 21.72 -17.42
C ASN A 490 8.58 22.48 -17.90
N GLU A 491 7.62 21.83 -18.58
CA GLU A 491 6.38 22.48 -19.04
C GLU A 491 5.15 21.61 -18.75
N SER A 492 4.17 22.18 -18.05
CA SER A 492 3.02 21.50 -17.45
C SER A 492 2.06 20.89 -18.47
N ILE A 493 2.37 19.70 -18.97
CA ILE A 493 1.41 18.86 -19.72
C ILE A 493 0.60 18.05 -18.70
N SER A 494 -0.70 18.33 -18.63
CA SER A 494 -1.62 17.51 -17.82
C SER A 494 -1.65 16.06 -18.33
N GLU A 495 -1.84 15.10 -17.42
CA GLU A 495 -1.97 13.67 -17.73
C GLU A 495 -3.03 13.38 -18.80
N LYS A 496 -4.14 14.12 -18.80
CA LYS A 496 -5.17 14.01 -19.84
C LYS A 496 -4.64 14.36 -21.22
N LYS A 497 -3.90 15.46 -21.32
CA LYS A 497 -3.32 15.95 -22.58
C LYS A 497 -2.19 15.02 -23.07
N ALA A 498 -1.36 14.51 -22.16
CA ALA A 498 -0.34 13.50 -22.48
C ALA A 498 -0.99 12.23 -23.08
N ASN A 499 -2.06 11.74 -22.44
CA ASN A 499 -2.83 10.60 -22.93
C ASN A 499 -3.45 10.85 -24.32
N GLU A 500 -4.03 12.03 -24.55
CA GLU A 500 -4.57 12.39 -25.87
C GLU A 500 -3.50 12.39 -26.97
N ILE A 501 -2.32 12.95 -26.68
CA ILE A 501 -1.20 13.01 -27.63
C ILE A 501 -0.71 11.59 -27.98
N ILE A 502 -0.49 10.74 -26.98
CA ILE A 502 -0.05 9.34 -27.18
C ILE A 502 -1.11 8.55 -27.96
N MET A 503 -2.39 8.69 -27.59
CA MET A 503 -3.48 8.00 -28.30
C MET A 503 -3.61 8.47 -29.75
N ASN A 504 -3.39 9.75 -30.03
CA ASN A 504 -3.34 10.28 -31.41
C ASN A 504 -2.14 9.72 -32.19
N ALA A 505 -0.97 9.61 -31.56
CA ALA A 505 0.18 8.94 -32.16
C ALA A 505 -0.16 7.50 -32.53
N ARG A 506 -0.82 6.74 -31.64
CA ARG A 506 -1.23 5.33 -31.86
C ARG A 506 -2.29 5.13 -32.94
N LYS A 507 -3.06 6.15 -33.34
CA LYS A 507 -4.15 6.00 -34.34
C LYS A 507 -3.71 5.29 -35.63
N HIS A 508 -2.49 5.56 -36.12
CA HIS A 508 -2.00 4.91 -37.33
C HIS A 508 -1.74 3.40 -37.21
N TRP A 509 -1.61 2.86 -35.99
CA TRP A 509 -1.56 1.40 -35.79
C TRP A 509 -2.92 0.76 -36.05
N PHE A 510 -4.01 1.51 -35.89
CA PHE A 510 -5.39 1.05 -36.05
C PHE A 510 -6.01 1.39 -37.41
N GLU A 511 -5.34 2.18 -38.27
CA GLU A 511 -5.81 2.52 -39.62
C GLU A 511 -5.50 1.45 -40.69
N LYS A 512 -4.79 0.38 -40.31
CA LYS A 512 -4.47 -0.76 -41.19
C LYS A 512 -5.39 -1.98 -41.02
N GLU A 513 -6.41 -1.88 -40.16
CA GLU A 513 -7.60 -2.75 -40.16
C GLU A 513 -8.75 -2.05 -40.89
#